data_AF-A0A8S0WXQ8-F1
#
_entry.id   AF-A0A8S0WXQ8-F1
#
_cell.length_a   1.000
_cell.length_b   1.000
_cell.length_c   1.000
_cell.angle_alpha   90.00
_cell.angle_beta   90.00
_cell.angle_gamma   90.00
#
_symmetry.space_group_name_H-M   'P 1'
#
loop_
_entity.id
_entity.type
_entity.pdbx_description
1 polymer ?
#
loop_
_entity_poly.entity_id
_entity_poly.type
_entity_poly.pdbx_seq_one_letter_code
_entity_poly.pdbx_strand_id
1 'polypeptide(L)'
;MKFFAVGIFSLLPVALAAFGVTTSGSNMVVDSGAGLVTTINTSNGDITSLVFNGKQLQDPSKFTHLSSGLGSATVTSSVVNNIAVITVKTSTITHYYIVRSGVNTLYIGTYASAEPSVGELRFIARLSKSALPNGVVSAEVNGGSVIEGSDVFLLNGQTRSKFYSSVRFIEDQVHGVTGSGVGVYMIIPGVGYETSSGGPFFRDIDNQGSAQQELYFYMNSNHQQTETYRTGFFGPYAIAVTTGSAPSASLDTIFMDNLGLQGYVPASGRGTVSGTYSGTFSGLPVTIGFKNSAAQYWIAGSDGSFTRNMMKPGTYSATLFEGEIEADTGTVTVSAGRTSSITLAPTLSRPSTIWSIGTVDGTPAGFLNADKIQTMHPSDSRMGNWGPITYTIGSSSASSFPMAQFKGVNNPTTIKWTASSSQIGARTLRIRTTEAFVGGRPQITVNSWTSNAPSGMGL
;
A
#
# COMPACT_ATOMS: atom_id res chain seq x y z
N MET A 1 47.99 45.18 41.71
CA MET A 1 48.28 44.13 40.72
C MET A 1 47.06 43.24 40.60
N LYS A 2 46.28 43.35 39.51
CA LYS A 2 45.23 42.39 39.16
C LYS A 2 45.54 41.88 37.76
N PHE A 3 45.96 40.62 37.67
CA PHE A 3 46.21 39.94 36.40
C PHE A 3 44.87 39.58 35.77
N PHE A 4 44.62 40.04 34.55
CA PHE A 4 43.56 39.54 33.69
C PHE A 4 44.11 38.31 32.94
N ALA A 5 43.55 37.14 33.21
CA ALA A 5 43.79 35.94 32.42
C ALA A 5 42.92 36.02 31.15
N VAL A 6 43.56 36.13 30.00
CA VAL A 6 42.91 35.99 28.69
C VAL A 6 42.82 34.49 28.40
N GLY A 7 41.62 33.93 28.52
CA GLY A 7 41.32 32.56 28.09
C GLY A 7 41.21 32.50 26.57
N ILE A 8 42.14 31.80 25.92
CA ILE A 8 42.06 31.44 24.50
C ILE A 8 41.00 30.35 24.35
N PHE A 9 39.83 30.69 23.79
CA PHE A 9 38.88 29.70 23.32
C PHE A 9 39.45 29.02 22.07
N SER A 10 39.87 27.77 22.21
CA SER A 10 40.18 26.89 21.09
C SER A 10 38.89 26.56 20.34
N LEU A 11 38.67 27.24 19.21
CA LEU A 11 37.70 26.84 18.19
C LEU A 11 38.17 25.49 17.59
N LEU A 12 37.68 24.39 18.14
CA LEU A 12 37.80 23.09 17.50
C LEU A 12 37.08 23.14 16.14
N PRO A 13 37.70 22.71 15.03
CA PRO A 13 37.01 22.64 13.76
C PRO A 13 35.86 21.65 13.88
N VAL A 14 34.63 22.15 13.74
CA VAL A 14 33.48 21.29 13.49
C VAL A 14 33.71 20.70 12.11
N ALA A 15 34.15 19.44 12.05
CA ALA A 15 34.19 18.69 10.82
C ALA A 15 32.74 18.51 10.35
N LEU A 16 32.30 19.37 9.43
CA LEU A 16 31.07 19.14 8.69
C LEU A 16 31.27 17.84 7.91
N ALA A 17 30.47 16.82 8.22
CA ALA A 17 30.50 15.56 7.50
C ALA A 17 30.25 15.84 6.01
N ALA A 18 31.23 15.56 5.16
CA ALA A 18 31.13 15.81 3.74
C ALA A 18 30.32 14.68 3.09
N PHE A 19 29.34 15.04 2.27
CA PHE A 19 28.61 14.09 1.43
C PHE A 19 29.60 13.20 0.65
N GLY A 20 29.33 11.90 0.62
CA GLY A 20 30.19 10.98 -0.13
C GLY A 20 29.91 9.51 0.11
N VAL A 21 30.66 8.67 -0.61
CA VAL A 21 30.64 7.21 -0.48
C VAL A 21 32.06 6.74 -0.16
N THR A 22 32.20 5.99 0.93
CA THR A 22 33.47 5.35 1.34
C THR A 22 33.25 3.85 1.46
N THR A 23 34.14 3.04 0.90
CA THR A 23 34.08 1.58 1.03
C THR A 23 35.29 1.06 1.79
N SER A 24 35.06 0.24 2.82
CA SER A 24 36.09 -0.44 3.59
C SER A 24 35.66 -1.88 3.88
N GLY A 25 36.39 -2.85 3.33
CA GLY A 25 36.02 -4.26 3.41
C GLY A 25 34.61 -4.51 2.84
N SER A 26 33.74 -5.13 3.65
CA SER A 26 32.35 -5.42 3.28
C SER A 26 31.39 -4.24 3.50
N ASN A 27 31.88 -3.08 3.94
CA ASN A 27 31.03 -1.95 4.34
C ASN A 27 31.18 -0.79 3.35
N MET A 28 30.09 -0.45 2.66
CA MET A 28 29.95 0.78 1.88
C MET A 28 29.14 1.79 2.69
N VAL A 29 29.80 2.85 3.13
CA VAL A 29 29.20 3.95 3.91
C VAL A 29 28.83 5.08 2.97
N VAL A 30 27.57 5.48 3.01
CA VAL A 30 26.98 6.58 2.23
C VAL A 30 26.56 7.67 3.21
N ASP A 31 27.24 8.81 3.18
CA ASP A 31 26.93 9.97 4.00
C ASP A 31 26.18 11.01 3.17
N SER A 32 24.98 11.37 3.61
CA SER A 32 24.16 12.41 2.96
C SER A 32 24.75 13.82 3.11
N GLY A 33 25.63 14.05 4.08
CA GLY A 33 26.09 15.39 4.46
C GLY A 33 25.05 16.22 5.23
N ALA A 34 23.91 15.62 5.62
CA ALA A 34 22.82 16.26 6.36
C ALA A 34 22.46 15.55 7.69
N GLY A 35 23.26 14.55 8.09
CA GLY A 35 23.10 13.82 9.34
C GLY A 35 22.64 12.36 9.17
N LEU A 36 22.20 11.95 7.98
CA LEU A 36 21.91 10.55 7.66
C LEU A 36 23.13 9.84 7.06
N VAL A 37 23.58 8.77 7.73
CA VAL A 37 24.67 7.89 7.30
C VAL A 37 24.15 6.47 7.18
N THR A 38 24.25 5.89 5.99
CA THR A 38 23.76 4.54 5.68
C THR A 38 24.95 3.63 5.39
N THR A 39 25.01 2.45 6.00
CA THR A 39 26.01 1.42 5.66
C THR A 39 25.35 0.26 4.94
N ILE A 40 25.86 -0.06 3.76
CA ILE A 40 25.38 -1.12 2.87
C ILE A 40 26.45 -2.20 2.80
N ASN A 41 26.06 -3.46 2.96
CA ASN A 41 26.95 -4.59 2.84
C ASN A 41 27.24 -4.86 1.36
N THR A 42 28.52 -4.85 0.96
CA THR A 42 28.92 -4.97 -0.45
C THR A 42 28.79 -6.37 -1.04
N SER A 43 28.53 -7.39 -0.21
CA SER A 43 28.34 -8.77 -0.67
C SER A 43 26.89 -9.13 -1.01
N ASN A 44 25.92 -8.40 -0.47
CA ASN A 44 24.50 -8.75 -0.59
C ASN A 44 23.54 -7.54 -0.73
N GLY A 45 23.99 -6.31 -0.45
CA GLY A 45 23.19 -5.10 -0.55
C GLY A 45 22.29 -4.78 0.66
N ASP A 46 22.42 -5.53 1.76
CA ASP A 46 21.67 -5.26 2.99
C ASP A 46 22.15 -3.95 3.64
N ILE A 47 21.22 -3.16 4.18
CA ILE A 47 21.54 -2.01 5.02
C ILE A 47 21.78 -2.51 6.45
N THR A 48 23.04 -2.47 6.88
CA THR A 48 23.50 -2.96 8.19
C THR A 48 23.60 -1.87 9.26
N SER A 49 23.53 -0.60 8.85
CA SER A 49 23.50 0.55 9.74
C SER A 49 22.75 1.72 9.09
N LEU A 50 21.95 2.42 9.88
CA LEU A 50 21.21 3.61 9.46
C LEU A 50 21.25 4.63 10.60
N VAL A 51 22.23 5.54 10.58
CA VAL A 51 22.46 6.51 11.65
C VAL A 51 21.91 7.86 11.24
N PHE A 52 21.06 8.45 12.09
CA PHE A 52 20.54 9.80 11.90
C PHE A 52 20.93 10.68 13.09
N ASN A 53 21.73 11.72 12.86
CA ASN A 53 22.23 12.64 13.89
C ASN A 53 22.82 11.90 15.11
N GLY A 54 23.62 10.87 14.85
CA GLY A 54 24.26 10.03 15.87
C GLY A 54 23.37 8.94 16.48
N LYS A 55 22.08 8.88 16.15
CA LYS A 55 21.15 7.84 16.63
C LYS A 55 21.10 6.67 15.64
N GLN A 56 21.45 5.48 16.09
CA GLN A 56 21.29 4.25 15.31
C GLN A 56 19.80 3.89 15.19
N LEU A 57 19.32 3.78 13.96
CA LEU A 57 17.93 3.44 13.63
C LEU A 57 17.80 2.02 13.08
N GLN A 58 18.86 1.42 12.54
CA GLN A 58 18.86 0.04 12.05
C GLN A 58 18.82 -0.94 13.23
N ASP A 59 18.00 -1.98 13.13
CA ASP A 59 18.03 -3.10 14.08
C ASP A 59 19.36 -3.87 13.96
N PRO A 60 20.01 -4.26 15.09
CA PRO A 60 21.31 -4.91 15.06
C PRO A 60 21.26 -6.42 14.72
N SER A 61 20.09 -7.05 14.79
CA SER A 61 19.94 -8.51 14.67
C SER A 61 19.47 -8.97 13.29
N LYS A 62 18.65 -8.18 12.60
CA LYS A 62 18.29 -8.43 11.20
C LYS A 62 18.27 -7.11 10.43
N PHE A 63 18.74 -7.17 9.20
CA PHE A 63 19.03 -6.00 8.38
C PHE A 63 17.88 -5.58 7.48
N THR A 64 17.93 -4.33 7.03
CA THR A 64 17.00 -3.77 6.06
C THR A 64 17.38 -4.23 4.66
N HIS A 65 16.41 -4.75 3.88
CA HIS A 65 16.69 -5.36 2.58
C HIS A 65 15.45 -5.49 1.68
N LEU A 66 15.71 -5.89 0.43
CA LEU A 66 14.69 -6.39 -0.50
C LEU A 66 14.34 -7.86 -0.15
N SER A 67 13.05 -8.21 -0.28
CA SER A 67 12.46 -9.52 -0.01
C SER A 67 12.75 -10.03 1.41
N SER A 68 13.67 -10.98 1.54
CA SER A 68 14.17 -11.52 2.80
C SER A 68 15.70 -11.48 2.85
N GLY A 69 16.31 -10.59 2.07
CA GLY A 69 17.73 -10.55 1.75
C GLY A 69 17.99 -11.21 0.40
N LEU A 70 18.82 -10.59 -0.44
CA LEU A 70 19.19 -11.12 -1.75
C LEU A 70 20.20 -12.29 -1.67
N GLY A 71 20.74 -12.54 -0.48
CA GLY A 71 21.77 -13.55 -0.24
C GLY A 71 23.14 -13.11 -0.75
N SER A 72 23.30 -12.98 -2.06
CA SER A 72 24.50 -12.45 -2.71
C SER A 72 24.14 -11.53 -3.88
N ALA A 73 24.87 -10.43 -4.01
CA ALA A 73 24.69 -9.47 -5.08
C ALA A 73 26.01 -8.79 -5.45
N THR A 74 26.10 -8.29 -6.68
CA THR A 74 27.15 -7.35 -7.07
C THR A 74 26.75 -5.95 -6.64
N VAL A 75 27.48 -5.36 -5.68
CA VAL A 75 27.22 -4.01 -5.17
C VAL A 75 28.25 -3.03 -5.70
N THR A 76 27.79 -1.97 -6.36
CA THR A 76 28.64 -0.91 -6.92
C THR A 76 28.09 0.46 -6.54
N SER A 77 28.93 1.49 -6.60
CA SER A 77 28.51 2.87 -6.37
C SER A 77 29.09 3.82 -7.41
N SER A 78 28.35 4.89 -7.68
CA SER A 78 28.80 6.03 -8.48
C SER A 78 28.37 7.33 -7.81
N VAL A 79 29.24 8.33 -7.81
CA VAL A 79 28.93 9.67 -7.28
C VAL A 79 29.14 10.70 -8.40
N VAL A 80 28.08 11.38 -8.79
CA VAL A 80 28.09 12.40 -9.84
C VAL A 80 27.12 13.52 -9.44
N ASN A 81 27.53 14.79 -9.60
CA ASN A 81 26.68 15.96 -9.35
C ASN A 81 25.96 15.93 -7.98
N ASN A 82 26.69 15.60 -6.91
CA ASN A 82 26.15 15.50 -5.54
C ASN A 82 25.05 14.45 -5.36
N ILE A 83 25.02 13.43 -6.21
CA ILE A 83 24.12 12.28 -6.13
C ILE A 83 24.96 11.01 -6.08
N ALA A 84 24.72 10.17 -5.07
CA ALA A 84 25.29 8.84 -4.95
C ALA A 84 24.24 7.82 -5.39
N VAL A 85 24.59 6.97 -6.35
CA VAL A 85 23.77 5.83 -6.79
C VAL A 85 24.50 4.56 -6.40
N ILE A 86 23.86 3.74 -5.59
CA ILE A 86 24.34 2.42 -5.19
C ILE A 86 23.48 1.40 -5.91
N THR A 87 24.12 0.55 -6.70
CA THR A 87 23.45 -0.49 -7.48
C THR A 87 23.75 -1.85 -6.88
N VAL A 88 22.71 -2.58 -6.48
CA VAL A 88 22.74 -3.94 -5.95
C VAL A 88 22.13 -4.87 -7.01
N LYS A 89 22.95 -5.70 -7.63
CA LYS A 89 22.55 -6.49 -8.81
C LYS A 89 22.66 -8.00 -8.59
N THR A 90 21.60 -8.73 -8.94
CA THR A 90 21.56 -10.19 -9.10
C THR A 90 21.31 -10.55 -10.57
N SER A 91 21.00 -11.82 -10.87
CA SER A 91 20.60 -12.24 -12.22
C SER A 91 19.23 -11.68 -12.63
N THR A 92 18.30 -11.51 -11.69
CA THR A 92 16.92 -11.09 -11.98
C THR A 92 16.55 -9.72 -11.43
N ILE A 93 17.31 -9.21 -10.46
CA ILE A 93 17.05 -7.94 -9.77
C ILE A 93 18.19 -6.95 -10.02
N THR A 94 17.83 -5.70 -10.32
CA THR A 94 18.72 -4.54 -10.15
C THR A 94 18.05 -3.57 -9.18
N HIS A 95 18.55 -3.49 -7.96
CA HIS A 95 18.02 -2.65 -6.90
C HIS A 95 18.92 -1.43 -6.69
N TYR A 96 18.32 -0.27 -6.45
CA TYR A 96 19.01 1.00 -6.34
C TYR A 96 18.73 1.66 -5.00
N TYR A 97 19.79 2.09 -4.33
CA TYR A 97 19.72 3.10 -3.28
C TYR A 97 20.35 4.40 -3.80
N ILE A 98 19.65 5.51 -3.66
CA ILE A 98 20.08 6.80 -4.21
C ILE A 98 20.02 7.86 -3.12
N VAL A 99 21.12 8.59 -2.93
CA VAL A 99 21.26 9.62 -1.91
C VAL A 99 21.67 10.93 -2.57
N ARG A 100 21.01 12.02 -2.17
CA ARG A 100 21.37 13.39 -2.59
C ARG A 100 22.08 14.09 -1.44
N SER A 101 23.11 14.86 -1.77
CA SER A 101 23.78 15.73 -0.79
C SER A 101 22.78 16.67 -0.13
N GLY A 102 22.85 16.77 1.20
CA GLY A 102 21.99 17.66 1.97
C GLY A 102 20.59 17.11 2.30
N VAL A 103 20.26 15.88 1.87
CA VAL A 103 18.91 15.32 2.03
C VAL A 103 18.94 14.02 2.85
N ASN A 104 18.18 13.99 3.96
CA ASN A 104 18.03 12.82 4.81
C ASN A 104 16.95 11.87 4.27
N THR A 105 17.11 11.44 3.02
CA THR A 105 16.19 10.54 2.33
C THR A 105 16.96 9.58 1.45
N LEU A 106 16.68 8.29 1.63
CA LEU A 106 17.15 7.22 0.76
C LEU A 106 16.08 6.98 -0.30
N TYR A 107 16.34 7.40 -1.53
CA TYR A 107 15.49 7.12 -2.68
C TYR A 107 15.78 5.72 -3.19
N ILE A 108 14.74 4.99 -3.57
CA ILE A 108 14.81 3.56 -3.85
C ILE A 108 14.06 3.25 -5.15
N GLY A 109 14.62 2.35 -5.94
CA GLY A 109 13.99 1.79 -7.11
C GLY A 109 14.43 0.34 -7.31
N THR A 110 13.54 -0.50 -7.81
CA THR A 110 13.83 -1.93 -8.00
C THR A 110 13.41 -2.35 -9.39
N TYR A 111 14.36 -2.71 -10.24
CA TYR A 111 14.05 -3.41 -11.48
C TYR A 111 14.02 -4.92 -11.23
N ALA A 112 12.91 -5.57 -11.57
CA ALA A 112 12.80 -7.02 -11.59
C ALA A 112 12.45 -7.53 -13.00
N SER A 113 13.25 -8.45 -13.53
CA SER A 113 12.98 -9.12 -14.81
C SER A 113 12.07 -10.35 -14.70
N ALA A 114 11.90 -10.85 -13.47
CA ALA A 114 11.00 -11.95 -13.13
C ALA A 114 10.55 -11.77 -11.68
N GLU A 115 9.36 -12.27 -11.36
CA GLU A 115 8.87 -12.33 -9.99
C GLU A 115 9.78 -13.23 -9.13
N PRO A 116 10.11 -12.84 -7.88
CA PRO A 116 10.74 -13.75 -6.92
C PRO A 116 9.95 -15.06 -6.75
N SER A 117 10.65 -16.18 -6.60
CA SER A 117 10.02 -17.51 -6.49
C SER A 117 9.09 -17.68 -5.28
N VAL A 118 9.22 -16.82 -4.28
CA VAL A 118 8.33 -16.76 -3.11
C VAL A 118 6.93 -16.22 -3.47
N GLY A 119 6.78 -15.59 -4.64
CA GLY A 119 5.52 -15.01 -5.10
C GLY A 119 5.16 -13.71 -4.38
N GLU A 120 6.15 -12.95 -3.94
CA GLU A 120 6.02 -11.59 -3.42
C GLU A 120 7.32 -10.80 -3.61
N LEU A 121 7.18 -9.49 -3.80
CA LEU A 121 8.27 -8.53 -3.82
C LEU A 121 7.99 -7.43 -2.80
N ARG A 122 8.88 -7.31 -1.81
CA ARG A 122 8.78 -6.30 -0.76
C ARG A 122 10.11 -5.65 -0.47
N PHE A 123 10.09 -4.41 -0.01
CA PHE A 123 11.19 -3.84 0.75
C PHE A 123 10.80 -3.82 2.22
N ILE A 124 11.73 -4.19 3.10
CA ILE A 124 11.51 -4.18 4.53
C ILE A 124 12.66 -3.43 5.23
N ALA A 125 12.32 -2.31 5.86
CA ALA A 125 13.17 -1.62 6.80
C ALA A 125 13.00 -2.23 8.19
N ARG A 126 14.04 -2.89 8.69
CA ARG A 126 14.07 -3.51 10.02
C ARG A 126 14.75 -2.55 10.98
N LEU A 127 13.96 -1.81 11.73
CA LEU A 127 14.43 -0.69 12.52
C LEU A 127 14.48 -1.05 14.02
N SER A 128 15.33 -0.34 14.75
CA SER A 128 15.50 -0.47 16.20
C SER A 128 14.22 -0.08 16.92
N LYS A 129 13.60 -1.05 17.61
CA LYS A 129 12.38 -0.84 18.41
C LYS A 129 12.56 0.17 19.53
N SER A 130 13.75 0.28 20.11
CA SER A 130 14.05 1.27 21.15
C SER A 130 14.19 2.69 20.59
N ALA A 131 14.69 2.84 19.36
CA ALA A 131 14.82 4.13 18.72
C ALA A 131 13.48 4.65 18.18
N LEU A 132 12.62 3.75 17.69
CA LEU A 132 11.36 4.01 16.99
C LEU A 132 10.23 3.13 17.56
N PRO A 133 9.81 3.34 18.84
CA PRO A 133 8.83 2.48 19.50
C PRO A 133 7.39 2.66 18.97
N ASN A 134 7.10 3.77 18.29
CA ASN A 134 5.74 4.16 17.94
C ASN A 134 5.42 3.74 16.49
N GLY A 135 4.86 2.55 16.33
CA GLY A 135 4.29 2.06 15.07
C GLY A 135 2.77 2.00 15.07
N VAL A 136 2.20 1.22 14.15
CA VAL A 136 0.75 1.02 14.07
C VAL A 136 0.29 0.08 15.19
N VAL A 137 -0.58 0.56 16.06
CA VAL A 137 -0.99 -0.15 17.29
C VAL A 137 -1.64 -1.50 17.00
N SER A 138 -2.49 -1.60 15.97
CA SER A 138 -3.15 -2.84 15.55
C SER A 138 -2.17 -3.88 14.98
N ALA A 139 -0.97 -3.45 14.59
CA ALA A 139 0.09 -4.30 14.05
C ALA A 139 1.23 -4.57 15.06
N GLU A 140 1.06 -4.19 16.32
CA GLU A 140 1.97 -4.55 17.41
C GLU A 140 1.67 -5.98 17.89
N VAL A 141 2.62 -6.89 17.68
CA VAL A 141 2.52 -8.32 17.98
C VAL A 141 3.55 -8.79 19.00
N ASN A 142 4.46 -7.93 19.47
CA ASN A 142 5.51 -8.32 20.40
C ASN A 142 4.93 -8.87 21.71
N GLY A 143 5.31 -10.10 22.06
CA GLY A 143 4.77 -10.81 23.23
C GLY A 143 3.36 -11.37 23.07
N GLY A 144 2.76 -11.27 21.87
CA GLY A 144 1.45 -11.86 21.58
C GLY A 144 1.52 -13.37 21.34
N SER A 145 0.44 -14.09 21.62
CA SER A 145 0.29 -15.50 21.26
C SER A 145 -0.43 -15.64 19.91
N VAL A 146 0.05 -16.53 19.05
CA VAL A 146 -0.58 -16.80 17.74
C VAL A 146 -2.01 -17.35 17.93
N ILE A 147 -2.96 -16.86 17.14
CA ILE A 147 -4.36 -17.33 17.10
C ILE A 147 -4.84 -17.77 15.72
N GLU A 148 -4.16 -17.37 14.64
CA GLU A 148 -4.39 -17.87 13.29
C GLU A 148 -3.07 -17.88 12.52
N GLY A 149 -2.79 -19.00 11.83
CA GLY A 149 -1.57 -19.19 11.04
C GLY A 149 -0.30 -18.91 11.84
N SER A 150 0.42 -17.86 11.43
CA SER A 150 1.59 -17.33 12.14
C SER A 150 1.66 -15.80 12.06
N ASP A 151 0.55 -15.15 11.76
CA ASP A 151 0.47 -13.72 11.44
C ASP A 151 -0.70 -13.00 12.11
N VAL A 152 -1.59 -13.72 12.80
CA VAL A 152 -2.59 -13.14 13.70
C VAL A 152 -2.29 -13.55 15.14
N PHE A 153 -2.25 -12.56 16.01
CA PHE A 153 -1.83 -12.70 17.40
C PHE A 153 -2.90 -12.15 18.35
N LEU A 154 -2.90 -12.64 19.59
CA LEU A 154 -3.61 -12.06 20.72
C LEU A 154 -2.58 -11.42 21.65
N LEU A 155 -2.72 -10.12 21.90
CA LEU A 155 -1.86 -9.36 22.81
C LEU A 155 -2.75 -8.54 23.75
N ASN A 156 -2.64 -8.80 25.05
CA ASN A 156 -3.41 -8.12 26.09
C ASN A 156 -4.93 -8.10 25.83
N GLY A 157 -5.47 -9.24 25.38
CA GLY A 157 -6.90 -9.41 25.09
C GLY A 157 -7.38 -8.77 23.77
N GLN A 158 -6.48 -8.20 22.97
CA GLN A 158 -6.79 -7.63 21.66
C GLN A 158 -6.10 -8.44 20.56
N THR A 159 -6.80 -8.66 19.46
CA THR A 159 -6.22 -9.29 18.28
C THR A 159 -5.38 -8.29 17.49
N ARG A 160 -4.27 -8.77 16.94
CA ARG A 160 -3.21 -7.98 16.29
C ARG A 160 -2.68 -8.71 15.08
N SER A 161 -2.26 -7.96 14.08
CA SER A 161 -1.64 -8.53 12.88
C SER A 161 -0.94 -7.44 12.09
N LYS A 162 0.17 -7.79 11.45
CA LYS A 162 0.80 -6.95 10.42
C LYS A 162 -0.19 -6.51 9.34
N PHE A 163 -1.17 -7.36 9.00
CA PHE A 163 -2.21 -7.03 8.02
C PHE A 163 -3.11 -5.87 8.46
N TYR A 164 -3.21 -5.60 9.76
CA TYR A 164 -4.02 -4.50 10.31
C TYR A 164 -3.32 -3.13 10.22
N SER A 165 -2.10 -3.09 9.66
CA SER A 165 -1.45 -1.84 9.27
C SER A 165 -1.85 -1.36 7.88
N SER A 166 -2.41 -2.25 7.06
CA SER A 166 -2.60 -2.00 5.64
C SER A 166 -3.54 -0.85 5.34
N VAL A 167 -3.21 -0.09 4.30
CA VAL A 167 -4.04 0.98 3.74
C VAL A 167 -4.25 0.73 2.25
N ARG A 168 -5.34 1.22 1.66
CA ARG A 168 -5.56 1.10 0.21
C ARG A 168 -4.45 1.87 -0.51
N PHE A 169 -3.88 1.32 -1.58
CA PHE A 169 -2.77 1.94 -2.32
C PHE A 169 -3.10 3.33 -2.86
N ILE A 170 -4.37 3.61 -3.18
CA ILE A 170 -4.82 4.96 -3.55
C ILE A 170 -4.71 5.99 -2.42
N GLU A 171 -4.66 5.56 -1.17
CA GLU A 171 -4.52 6.40 0.04
C GLU A 171 -3.14 6.29 0.68
N ASP A 172 -2.36 5.26 0.33
CA ASP A 172 -1.12 4.92 0.99
C ASP A 172 0.12 5.53 0.32
N GLN A 173 0.26 6.85 0.42
CA GLN A 173 1.45 7.55 -0.11
C GLN A 173 2.54 7.75 0.93
N VAL A 174 2.19 7.83 2.22
CA VAL A 174 3.14 8.02 3.32
C VAL A 174 2.67 7.25 4.55
N HIS A 175 3.49 6.31 5.00
CA HIS A 175 3.32 5.62 6.27
C HIS A 175 4.68 5.49 6.98
N GLY A 176 4.69 5.39 8.30
CA GLY A 176 5.94 5.46 9.04
C GLY A 176 5.83 5.13 10.51
N VAL A 177 6.99 5.21 11.16
CA VAL A 177 7.20 4.89 12.57
C VAL A 177 8.01 6.00 13.22
N THR A 178 7.77 6.27 14.50
CA THR A 178 8.38 7.41 15.20
C THR A 178 8.98 7.04 16.55
N GLY A 179 9.81 7.94 17.06
CA GLY A 179 10.34 7.91 18.41
C GLY A 179 10.75 9.31 18.85
N SER A 180 11.43 9.42 19.99
CA SER A 180 11.88 10.73 20.49
C SER A 180 12.87 11.37 19.51
N GLY A 181 12.47 12.52 18.95
CA GLY A 181 13.25 13.35 18.03
C GLY A 181 13.50 12.75 16.64
N VAL A 182 12.80 11.69 16.25
CA VAL A 182 13.02 11.00 14.97
C VAL A 182 11.77 10.34 14.42
N GLY A 183 11.60 10.37 13.10
CA GLY A 183 10.62 9.58 12.37
C GLY A 183 11.24 8.95 11.12
N VAL A 184 10.78 7.75 10.75
CA VAL A 184 11.19 7.05 9.54
C VAL A 184 9.93 6.72 8.74
N TYR A 185 9.87 7.20 7.51
CA TYR A 185 8.68 7.14 6.67
C TYR A 185 8.98 6.51 5.32
N MET A 186 8.13 5.58 4.91
CA MET A 186 8.03 5.13 3.54
C MET A 186 7.25 6.19 2.76
N ILE A 187 7.77 6.62 1.62
CA ILE A 187 7.07 7.52 0.71
C ILE A 187 6.92 6.82 -0.64
N ILE A 188 5.68 6.61 -1.06
CA ILE A 188 5.34 5.97 -2.33
C ILE A 188 4.57 7.02 -3.17
N PRO A 189 5.28 7.82 -3.99
CA PRO A 189 4.67 8.89 -4.77
C PRO A 189 3.71 8.32 -5.82
N GLY A 190 2.91 9.17 -6.46
CA GLY A 190 1.83 8.74 -7.34
C GLY A 190 2.21 7.82 -8.51
N VAL A 191 3.48 7.70 -8.92
CA VAL A 191 3.93 6.70 -9.91
C VAL A 191 4.61 5.46 -9.28
N GLY A 192 4.83 5.45 -7.97
CA GLY A 192 5.55 4.39 -7.25
C GLY A 192 4.83 3.04 -7.29
N TYR A 193 3.49 3.05 -7.36
CA TYR A 193 2.67 1.86 -7.50
C TYR A 193 2.47 1.38 -8.95
N GLU A 194 3.12 2.02 -9.94
CA GLU A 194 2.79 1.76 -11.35
C GLU A 194 3.07 0.33 -11.79
N THR A 195 4.01 -0.36 -11.14
CA THR A 195 4.38 -1.75 -11.42
C THR A 195 3.81 -2.71 -10.36
N SER A 196 3.07 -2.20 -9.37
CA SER A 196 2.33 -3.04 -8.42
C SER A 196 1.15 -3.75 -9.08
N SER A 197 0.46 -4.61 -8.34
CA SER A 197 -0.68 -5.43 -8.83
C SER A 197 -1.86 -5.34 -7.87
N GLY A 198 -3.08 -5.41 -8.42
CA GLY A 198 -4.33 -5.40 -7.65
C GLY A 198 -5.16 -4.11 -7.79
N GLY A 199 -4.64 -3.09 -8.47
CA GLY A 199 -5.35 -1.84 -8.70
C GLY A 199 -5.37 -0.88 -7.49
N PRO A 200 -6.20 0.20 -7.54
CA PRO A 200 -6.16 1.30 -6.57
C PRO A 200 -6.60 0.92 -5.15
N PHE A 201 -7.45 -0.11 -5.02
CA PHE A 201 -8.05 -0.49 -3.73
C PHE A 201 -7.33 -1.65 -3.06
N PHE A 202 -6.31 -2.23 -3.72
CA PHE A 202 -5.43 -3.20 -3.10
C PHE A 202 -4.76 -2.59 -1.88
N ARG A 203 -4.51 -3.42 -0.86
CA ARG A 203 -3.93 -3.02 0.42
C ARG A 203 -2.97 -4.11 0.87
N ASP A 204 -1.87 -3.71 1.49
CA ASP A 204 -0.85 -4.67 1.94
C ASP A 204 -0.16 -4.18 3.21
N ILE A 205 0.73 -5.00 3.77
CA ILE A 205 1.39 -4.74 5.05
C ILE A 205 2.30 -3.52 4.95
N ASP A 206 2.08 -2.53 5.82
CA ASP A 206 2.89 -1.31 5.92
C ASP A 206 3.79 -1.33 7.17
N ASN A 207 3.34 -2.00 8.24
CA ASN A 207 4.03 -2.03 9.52
C ASN A 207 3.85 -3.35 10.28
N GLN A 208 4.89 -3.74 11.02
CA GLN A 208 4.77 -4.72 12.11
C GLN A 208 5.64 -4.30 13.29
N GLY A 209 5.03 -4.23 14.48
CA GLY A 209 5.75 -4.10 15.74
C GLY A 209 6.07 -5.48 16.32
N SER A 210 7.35 -5.79 16.52
CA SER A 210 7.82 -7.01 17.19
C SER A 210 8.99 -6.66 18.13
N ALA A 211 9.95 -7.56 18.32
CA ALA A 211 11.27 -7.20 18.86
C ALA A 211 11.97 -6.13 17.99
N GLN A 212 11.58 -6.02 16.72
CA GLN A 212 11.98 -4.98 15.76
C GLN A 212 10.80 -4.05 15.46
N GLN A 213 11.10 -2.85 14.95
CA GLN A 213 10.09 -2.01 14.31
C GLN A 213 10.23 -2.18 12.79
N GLU A 214 9.33 -2.95 12.17
CA GLU A 214 9.41 -3.28 10.74
C GLU A 214 8.51 -2.34 9.94
N LEU A 215 9.06 -1.70 8.91
CA LEU A 215 8.36 -0.80 7.99
C LEU A 215 8.51 -1.35 6.58
N TYR A 216 7.42 -1.37 5.80
CA TYR A 216 7.35 -2.15 4.58
C TYR A 216 7.00 -1.29 3.37
N PHE A 217 7.32 -1.80 2.18
CA PHE A 217 6.56 -1.53 0.97
C PHE A 217 6.43 -2.85 0.24
N TYR A 218 5.24 -3.44 0.24
CA TYR A 218 4.93 -4.58 -0.62
C TYR A 218 4.61 -4.07 -2.01
N MET A 219 5.59 -4.23 -2.91
CA MET A 219 5.42 -3.88 -4.32
C MET A 219 4.38 -4.79 -4.97
N ASN A 220 4.35 -6.07 -4.60
CA ASN A 220 3.27 -7.00 -4.90
C ASN A 220 3.25 -8.15 -3.87
N SER A 221 2.14 -8.86 -3.79
CA SER A 221 1.99 -10.07 -2.96
C SER A 221 0.77 -10.89 -3.40
N ASN A 222 0.65 -12.09 -2.83
CA ASN A 222 -0.51 -12.96 -2.96
C ASN A 222 -1.60 -12.67 -1.92
N HIS A 223 -1.51 -11.56 -1.19
CA HIS A 223 -2.50 -11.17 -0.18
C HIS A 223 -3.78 -10.66 -0.85
N GLN A 224 -4.74 -11.54 -1.12
CA GLN A 224 -5.97 -11.21 -1.86
C GLN A 224 -5.70 -10.62 -3.25
N GLN A 225 -4.72 -11.19 -3.96
CA GLN A 225 -4.32 -10.72 -5.28
C GLN A 225 -5.40 -10.97 -6.33
N THR A 226 -5.68 -9.96 -7.15
CA THR A 226 -6.72 -10.00 -8.20
C THR A 226 -6.13 -9.81 -9.61
N GLU A 227 -4.82 -9.55 -9.72
CA GLU A 227 -4.12 -9.36 -10.98
C GLU A 227 -2.86 -10.20 -11.07
N THR A 228 -2.46 -10.55 -12.28
CA THR A 228 -1.13 -11.09 -12.54
C THR A 228 -0.06 -10.05 -12.21
N TYR A 229 1.07 -10.51 -11.66
CA TYR A 229 2.20 -9.65 -11.39
C TYR A 229 2.79 -9.01 -12.63
N ARG A 230 3.22 -7.77 -12.47
CA ARG A 230 4.00 -7.02 -13.47
C ARG A 230 5.47 -7.13 -13.15
N THR A 231 6.30 -7.07 -14.19
CA THR A 231 7.77 -6.97 -14.09
C THR A 231 8.24 -5.62 -14.63
N GLY A 232 9.45 -5.21 -14.28
CA GLY A 232 10.02 -3.93 -14.68
C GLY A 232 10.49 -3.14 -13.47
N PHE A 233 10.45 -1.81 -13.57
CA PHE A 233 10.88 -0.91 -12.50
C PHE A 233 9.75 -0.61 -11.52
N PHE A 234 9.90 -1.02 -10.27
CA PHE A 234 9.05 -0.68 -9.13
C PHE A 234 9.58 0.58 -8.44
N GLY A 235 8.67 1.47 -8.06
CA GLY A 235 9.00 2.78 -7.54
C GLY A 235 9.00 3.90 -8.61
N PRO A 236 9.66 5.04 -8.34
CA PRO A 236 10.48 5.29 -7.16
C PRO A 236 9.67 5.27 -5.87
N TYR A 237 10.29 4.86 -4.79
CA TYR A 237 9.80 5.03 -3.41
C TYR A 237 10.98 5.49 -2.55
N ALA A 238 10.76 5.87 -1.29
CA ALA A 238 11.84 6.34 -0.45
C ALA A 238 11.66 6.01 1.02
N ILE A 239 12.78 5.90 1.74
CA ILE A 239 12.85 6.01 3.19
C ILE A 239 13.31 7.42 3.54
N ALA A 240 12.40 8.23 4.06
CA ALA A 240 12.71 9.56 4.57
C ALA A 240 12.88 9.53 6.09
N VAL A 241 13.98 10.11 6.57
CA VAL A 241 14.25 10.25 8.00
C VAL A 241 14.06 11.71 8.41
N THR A 242 13.16 11.95 9.35
CA THR A 242 12.80 13.29 9.82
C THR A 242 13.07 13.43 11.32
N THR A 243 12.91 14.62 11.87
CA THR A 243 12.98 14.89 13.31
C THR A 243 11.71 14.51 14.07
N GLY A 244 10.74 13.86 13.42
CA GLY A 244 9.57 13.25 14.08
C GLY A 244 8.27 13.32 13.28
N SER A 245 8.03 14.40 12.53
CA SER A 245 6.78 14.57 11.75
C SER A 245 6.87 13.88 10.39
N ALA A 246 5.72 13.45 9.87
CA ALA A 246 5.62 12.87 8.53
C ALA A 246 6.00 13.91 7.46
N PRO A 247 6.78 13.51 6.44
CA PRO A 247 7.08 14.36 5.29
C PRO A 247 5.85 14.46 4.36
N SER A 248 5.93 15.35 3.36
CA SER A 248 4.95 15.41 2.29
C SER A 248 4.98 14.12 1.44
N ALA A 249 3.82 13.71 0.94
CA ALA A 249 3.70 12.69 -0.11
C ALA A 249 4.32 13.12 -1.45
N SER A 250 4.56 14.42 -1.63
CA SER A 250 5.25 14.95 -2.82
C SER A 250 6.75 14.70 -2.72
N LEU A 251 7.19 13.58 -3.31
CA LEU A 251 8.59 13.22 -3.40
C LEU A 251 9.19 13.79 -4.70
N ASP A 252 10.11 14.74 -4.59
CA ASP A 252 10.91 15.18 -5.74
C ASP A 252 11.81 14.04 -6.22
N THR A 253 11.47 13.50 -7.39
CA THR A 253 12.17 12.39 -8.07
C THR A 253 12.70 12.81 -9.44
N ILE A 254 12.59 14.09 -9.82
CA ILE A 254 12.93 14.58 -11.18
C ILE A 254 14.40 14.31 -11.50
N PHE A 255 15.29 14.40 -10.50
CA PHE A 255 16.71 14.12 -10.68
C PHE A 255 16.99 12.69 -11.16
N MET A 256 16.08 11.74 -10.94
CA MET A 256 16.22 10.34 -11.37
C MET A 256 16.14 10.18 -12.89
N ASP A 257 15.54 11.14 -13.61
CA ASP A 257 15.40 11.13 -15.07
C ASP A 257 16.74 10.99 -15.80
N ASN A 258 17.83 11.44 -15.19
CA ASN A 258 19.16 11.46 -15.79
C ASN A 258 20.14 10.41 -15.20
N LEU A 259 19.65 9.48 -14.38
CA LEU A 259 20.51 8.50 -13.70
C LEU A 259 20.71 7.19 -14.48
N GLY A 260 20.00 6.99 -15.59
CA GLY A 260 20.14 5.78 -16.41
C GLY A 260 19.70 4.49 -15.71
N LEU A 261 18.73 4.58 -14.79
CA LEU A 261 18.23 3.44 -14.01
C LEU A 261 17.50 2.44 -14.93
N GLN A 262 17.80 1.16 -14.77
CA GLN A 262 17.26 0.11 -15.62
C GLN A 262 15.72 0.05 -15.54
N GLY A 263 15.05 0.17 -16.68
CA GLY A 263 13.59 0.11 -16.77
C GLY A 263 12.84 1.34 -16.23
N TYR A 264 13.55 2.34 -15.69
CA TYR A 264 12.94 3.61 -15.31
C TYR A 264 12.54 4.40 -16.54
N VAL A 265 11.31 4.94 -16.55
CA VAL A 265 10.82 5.80 -17.63
C VAL A 265 10.78 7.24 -17.11
N PRO A 266 11.58 8.16 -17.67
CA PRO A 266 11.62 9.56 -17.21
C PRO A 266 10.34 10.31 -17.60
N ALA A 267 10.16 11.52 -17.08
CA ALA A 267 8.99 12.35 -17.38
C ALA A 267 8.77 12.59 -18.88
N SER A 268 9.85 12.83 -19.62
CA SER A 268 9.82 13.03 -21.08
C SER A 268 9.34 11.81 -21.87
N GLY A 269 9.46 10.61 -21.29
CA GLY A 269 9.01 9.35 -21.87
C GLY A 269 7.54 9.02 -21.60
N ARG A 270 6.80 9.90 -20.91
CA ARG A 270 5.43 9.63 -20.42
C ARG A 270 4.40 10.51 -21.11
N GLY A 271 3.16 10.06 -21.10
CA GLY A 271 2.00 10.79 -21.61
C GLY A 271 0.97 11.10 -20.54
N THR A 272 -0.15 11.68 -20.98
CA THR A 272 -1.28 12.07 -20.15
C THR A 272 -2.58 11.52 -20.72
N VAL A 273 -3.52 11.16 -19.85
CA VAL A 273 -4.93 10.95 -20.20
C VAL A 273 -5.78 12.00 -19.50
N SER A 274 -6.61 12.72 -20.25
CA SER A 274 -7.59 13.68 -19.73
C SER A 274 -8.96 13.36 -20.29
N GLY A 275 -9.97 13.26 -19.44
CA GLY A 275 -11.28 12.76 -19.84
C GLY A 275 -12.42 13.29 -19.00
N THR A 276 -13.62 12.87 -19.39
CA THR A 276 -14.88 13.24 -18.74
C THR A 276 -15.66 12.01 -18.36
N TYR A 277 -16.46 12.12 -17.30
CA TYR A 277 -17.44 11.12 -16.92
C TYR A 277 -18.76 11.76 -16.52
N SER A 278 -19.85 11.02 -16.68
CA SER A 278 -21.18 11.51 -16.32
C SER A 278 -22.09 10.36 -15.91
N GLY A 279 -23.19 10.65 -15.23
CA GLY A 279 -24.18 9.65 -14.86
C GLY A 279 -23.79 8.76 -13.68
N THR A 280 -22.81 9.14 -12.85
CA THR A 280 -22.46 8.43 -11.61
C THR A 280 -23.52 8.61 -10.53
N PHE A 281 -23.55 7.71 -9.54
CA PHE A 281 -24.31 7.85 -8.31
C PHE A 281 -23.88 9.13 -7.59
N SER A 282 -24.88 9.85 -7.07
CA SER A 282 -24.62 11.02 -6.23
C SER A 282 -24.01 10.58 -4.90
N GLY A 283 -22.97 11.30 -4.45
CA GLY A 283 -22.37 11.13 -3.13
C GLY A 283 -21.33 10.00 -3.01
N LEU A 284 -21.06 9.24 -4.07
CA LEU A 284 -19.96 8.30 -4.09
C LEU A 284 -18.69 8.93 -4.69
N PRO A 285 -17.50 8.66 -4.13
CA PRO A 285 -16.26 9.09 -4.75
C PRO A 285 -16.08 8.37 -6.10
N VAL A 286 -15.53 9.07 -7.09
CA VAL A 286 -15.23 8.49 -8.40
C VAL A 286 -13.73 8.30 -8.52
N THR A 287 -13.30 7.10 -8.90
CA THR A 287 -11.91 6.78 -9.22
C THR A 287 -11.83 6.28 -10.65
N ILE A 288 -10.89 6.79 -11.43
CA ILE A 288 -10.58 6.25 -12.76
C ILE A 288 -9.29 5.46 -12.66
N GLY A 289 -9.39 4.14 -12.85
CA GLY A 289 -8.25 3.23 -12.95
C GLY A 289 -7.80 3.04 -14.39
N PHE A 290 -6.51 2.82 -14.61
CA PHE A 290 -5.93 2.45 -15.89
C PHE A 290 -5.03 1.26 -15.69
N LYS A 291 -5.13 0.23 -16.52
CA LYS A 291 -4.23 -0.92 -16.44
C LYS A 291 -3.94 -1.57 -17.78
N ASN A 292 -2.75 -2.13 -17.87
CA ASN A 292 -2.37 -3.17 -18.82
C ASN A 292 -1.39 -4.13 -18.15
N SER A 293 -0.76 -5.02 -18.92
CA SER A 293 0.22 -5.98 -18.42
C SER A 293 1.53 -5.37 -17.93
N ALA A 294 1.81 -4.10 -18.27
CA ALA A 294 3.08 -3.43 -17.94
C ALA A 294 2.94 -2.42 -16.81
N ALA A 295 1.77 -1.78 -16.65
CA ALA A 295 1.56 -0.78 -15.62
C ALA A 295 0.09 -0.63 -15.17
N GLN A 296 -0.09 -0.09 -13.97
CA GLN A 296 -1.36 0.39 -13.42
C GLN A 296 -1.27 1.85 -12.98
N TYR A 297 -2.38 2.58 -13.08
CA TYR A 297 -2.50 3.97 -12.62
C TYR A 297 -3.91 4.22 -12.13
N TRP A 298 -4.09 5.27 -11.34
CA TRP A 298 -5.41 5.78 -10.98
C TRP A 298 -5.39 7.30 -10.78
N ILE A 299 -6.57 7.89 -10.78
CA ILE A 299 -6.80 9.29 -10.42
C ILE A 299 -8.22 9.44 -9.86
N ALA A 300 -8.41 10.33 -8.88
CA ALA A 300 -9.73 10.73 -8.43
C ALA A 300 -10.41 11.58 -9.52
N GLY A 301 -11.70 11.31 -9.77
CA GLY A 301 -12.55 12.17 -10.59
C GLY A 301 -13.08 13.35 -9.76
N SER A 302 -13.25 14.50 -10.41
CA SER A 302 -13.85 15.69 -9.80
C SER A 302 -14.68 16.44 -10.86
N ASP A 303 -15.90 16.83 -10.48
CA ASP A 303 -16.82 17.60 -11.32
C ASP A 303 -17.04 17.03 -12.73
N GLY A 304 -17.08 15.70 -12.84
CA GLY A 304 -17.27 14.99 -14.12
C GLY A 304 -16.03 14.98 -15.02
N SER A 305 -14.85 15.28 -14.47
CA SER A 305 -13.59 15.31 -15.21
C SER A 305 -12.44 14.67 -14.44
N PHE A 306 -11.37 14.31 -15.16
CA PHE A 306 -10.14 13.81 -14.56
C PHE A 306 -8.95 14.07 -15.48
N THR A 307 -7.74 14.15 -14.91
CA THR A 307 -6.49 14.17 -15.67
C THR A 307 -5.43 13.35 -14.96
N ARG A 308 -4.95 12.29 -15.61
CA ARG A 308 -3.84 11.46 -15.15
C ARG A 308 -2.60 11.72 -15.99
N ASN A 309 -1.63 12.40 -15.38
CA ASN A 309 -0.31 12.64 -15.97
C ASN A 309 0.64 11.45 -15.72
N MET A 310 1.81 11.48 -16.37
CA MET A 310 2.95 10.61 -16.07
C MET A 310 2.70 9.11 -16.32
N MET A 311 1.87 8.78 -17.30
CA MET A 311 1.61 7.38 -17.69
C MET A 311 2.65 6.89 -18.72
N LYS A 312 3.15 5.66 -18.56
CA LYS A 312 3.97 5.02 -19.59
C LYS A 312 3.18 4.89 -20.90
N PRO A 313 3.80 5.05 -22.08
CA PRO A 313 3.13 4.81 -23.35
C PRO A 313 2.59 3.37 -23.44
N GLY A 314 1.45 3.22 -24.11
CA GLY A 314 0.78 1.93 -24.25
C GLY A 314 -0.74 2.06 -24.30
N THR A 315 -1.42 0.97 -24.61
CA THR A 315 -2.88 0.88 -24.56
C THR A 315 -3.31 0.36 -23.19
N TYR A 316 -4.27 1.03 -22.56
CA TYR A 316 -4.78 0.73 -21.23
C TYR A 316 -6.27 0.46 -21.28
N SER A 317 -6.71 -0.54 -20.52
CA SER A 317 -8.09 -0.61 -20.05
C SER A 317 -8.29 0.53 -19.05
N ALA A 318 -9.28 1.39 -19.29
CA ALA A 318 -9.71 2.43 -18.37
C ALA A 318 -10.97 1.94 -17.66
N THR A 319 -11.02 2.06 -16.34
CA THR A 319 -12.16 1.62 -15.53
C THR A 319 -12.66 2.80 -14.70
N LEU A 320 -13.97 3.08 -14.77
CA LEU A 320 -14.64 4.03 -13.89
C LEU A 320 -15.20 3.27 -12.69
N PHE A 321 -14.75 3.65 -11.49
CA PHE A 321 -15.25 3.13 -10.23
C PHE A 321 -16.14 4.15 -9.53
N GLU A 322 -17.24 3.68 -8.94
CA GLU A 322 -18.11 4.45 -8.05
C GLU A 322 -17.98 3.87 -6.63
N GLY A 323 -17.27 4.55 -5.74
CA GLY A 323 -16.66 3.85 -4.61
C GLY A 323 -15.57 2.90 -5.13
N GLU A 324 -15.75 1.61 -4.91
CA GLU A 324 -14.89 0.52 -5.38
C GLU A 324 -15.59 -0.41 -6.39
N ILE A 325 -16.87 -0.16 -6.73
CA ILE A 325 -17.55 -0.96 -7.76
C ILE A 325 -17.20 -0.47 -9.16
N GLU A 326 -16.79 -1.39 -10.02
CA GLU A 326 -16.63 -1.12 -11.44
C GLU A 326 -17.99 -0.76 -12.05
N ALA A 327 -18.08 0.44 -12.61
CA ALA A 327 -19.30 0.94 -13.19
C ALA A 327 -19.23 1.14 -14.71
N ASP A 328 -18.05 1.33 -15.28
CA ASP A 328 -17.82 1.37 -16.73
C ASP A 328 -16.39 0.95 -17.07
N THR A 329 -16.18 0.49 -18.31
CA THR A 329 -14.85 0.23 -18.86
C THR A 329 -14.71 0.79 -20.27
N GLY A 330 -13.48 1.18 -20.61
CA GLY A 330 -13.12 1.66 -21.93
C GLY A 330 -11.65 1.37 -22.23
N THR A 331 -11.16 1.89 -23.34
CA THR A 331 -9.76 1.71 -23.76
C THR A 331 -9.18 3.04 -24.23
N VAL A 332 -7.94 3.33 -23.82
CA VAL A 332 -7.21 4.54 -24.23
C VAL A 332 -5.76 4.21 -24.52
N THR A 333 -5.20 4.80 -25.58
CA THR A 333 -3.77 4.67 -25.93
C THR A 333 -3.02 5.92 -25.51
N VAL A 334 -1.93 5.75 -24.77
CA VAL A 334 -1.05 6.82 -24.29
C VAL A 334 0.21 6.86 -25.16
N SER A 335 0.63 8.06 -25.54
CA SER A 335 1.90 8.34 -26.23
C SER A 335 2.72 9.36 -25.46
N ALA A 336 4.06 9.23 -25.50
CA ALA A 336 4.97 10.14 -24.79
C ALA A 336 4.78 11.60 -25.25
N GLY A 337 4.74 12.54 -24.30
CA GLY A 337 4.57 13.97 -24.56
C GLY A 337 3.21 14.37 -25.12
N ARG A 338 2.23 13.46 -25.17
CA ARG A 338 0.87 13.72 -25.70
C ARG A 338 -0.19 13.52 -24.62
N THR A 339 -1.28 14.25 -24.78
CA THR A 339 -2.53 14.05 -24.04
C THR A 339 -3.51 13.28 -24.91
N SER A 340 -4.03 12.19 -24.38
CA SER A 340 -5.11 11.40 -24.98
C SER A 340 -6.39 11.63 -24.20
N SER A 341 -7.54 11.37 -24.82
CA SER A 341 -8.84 11.58 -24.19
C SER A 341 -9.76 10.39 -24.28
N ILE A 342 -10.62 10.25 -23.27
CA ILE A 342 -11.65 9.24 -23.18
C ILE A 342 -12.85 9.80 -22.41
N THR A 343 -14.05 9.36 -22.77
CA THR A 343 -15.28 9.64 -22.03
C THR A 343 -15.83 8.33 -21.49
N LEU A 344 -16.23 8.32 -20.22
CA LEU A 344 -16.76 7.15 -19.52
C LEU A 344 -18.17 7.44 -19.01
N ALA A 345 -19.05 6.44 -19.05
CA ALA A 345 -20.42 6.55 -18.57
C ALA A 345 -20.88 5.21 -17.96
N PRO A 346 -21.34 5.17 -16.71
CA PRO A 346 -21.75 3.95 -16.04
C PRO A 346 -22.71 3.09 -16.87
N THR A 347 -22.32 1.84 -17.10
CA THR A 347 -23.13 0.77 -17.68
C THR A 347 -23.66 -0.19 -16.61
N LEU A 348 -23.22 -0.02 -15.35
CA LEU A 348 -23.71 -0.76 -14.20
C LEU A 348 -25.23 -0.74 -14.10
N SER A 349 -25.84 -1.92 -13.95
CA SER A 349 -27.30 -2.08 -13.82
C SER A 349 -27.84 -1.38 -12.56
N ARG A 350 -28.75 -0.42 -12.77
CA ARG A 350 -29.46 0.36 -11.72
C ARG A 350 -30.98 0.15 -11.77
N PRO A 351 -31.49 -1.03 -11.40
CA PRO A 351 -32.93 -1.27 -11.39
C PRO A 351 -33.61 -0.50 -10.27
N SER A 352 -34.89 -0.16 -10.45
CA SER A 352 -35.74 0.28 -9.34
C SER A 352 -35.85 -0.85 -8.30
N THR A 353 -35.58 -0.55 -7.04
CA THR A 353 -35.60 -1.53 -5.95
C THR A 353 -36.86 -1.38 -5.09
N ILE A 354 -37.43 -2.51 -4.66
CA ILE A 354 -38.44 -2.51 -3.58
C ILE A 354 -37.79 -2.07 -2.27
N TRP A 355 -36.64 -2.66 -1.96
CA TRP A 355 -35.78 -2.32 -0.84
C TRP A 355 -34.33 -2.65 -1.21
N SER A 356 -33.40 -2.02 -0.50
CA SER A 356 -31.97 -2.30 -0.56
C SER A 356 -31.41 -2.29 0.87
N ILE A 357 -30.39 -3.10 1.12
CA ILE A 357 -29.63 -3.08 2.37
C ILE A 357 -28.21 -2.66 2.00
N GLY A 358 -27.73 -1.57 2.60
CA GLY A 358 -26.43 -0.98 2.28
C GLY A 358 -26.42 -0.18 0.97
N THR A 359 -25.21 0.25 0.59
CA THR A 359 -24.93 1.09 -0.58
C THR A 359 -24.26 0.25 -1.67
N VAL A 360 -24.53 0.55 -2.94
CA VAL A 360 -23.88 -0.12 -4.08
C VAL A 360 -22.57 0.62 -4.38
N ASP A 361 -21.59 0.47 -3.50
CA ASP A 361 -20.28 1.14 -3.60
C ASP A 361 -19.11 0.16 -3.67
N GLY A 362 -19.37 -1.15 -3.73
CA GLY A 362 -18.30 -2.16 -3.80
C GLY A 362 -17.58 -2.39 -2.47
N THR A 363 -18.14 -1.94 -1.35
CA THR A 363 -17.55 -2.10 -0.03
C THR A 363 -18.56 -2.66 0.98
N PRO A 364 -18.11 -3.21 2.13
CA PRO A 364 -18.99 -3.52 3.25
C PRO A 364 -19.32 -2.30 4.13
N ALA A 365 -19.04 -1.06 3.70
CA ALA A 365 -19.22 0.11 4.55
C ALA A 365 -20.67 0.24 5.08
N GLY A 366 -20.80 0.58 6.36
CA GLY A 366 -22.09 0.74 7.04
C GLY A 366 -22.76 -0.55 7.51
N PHE A 367 -22.23 -1.73 7.16
CA PHE A 367 -22.67 -3.00 7.73
C PHE A 367 -22.05 -3.25 9.12
N LEU A 368 -22.64 -4.17 9.89
CA LEU A 368 -22.12 -4.59 11.20
C LEU A 368 -20.67 -5.08 11.08
N ASN A 369 -19.80 -4.54 11.94
CA ASN A 369 -18.36 -4.81 12.06
C ASN A 369 -17.47 -4.32 10.90
N ALA A 370 -18.04 -3.68 9.87
CA ALA A 370 -17.25 -3.16 8.74
C ALA A 370 -16.26 -2.06 9.14
N ASP A 371 -16.58 -1.28 10.18
CA ASP A 371 -15.73 -0.25 10.76
C ASP A 371 -14.50 -0.81 11.51
N LYS A 372 -14.52 -2.10 11.86
CA LYS A 372 -13.50 -2.75 12.70
C LYS A 372 -12.64 -3.76 11.95
N ILE A 373 -13.19 -4.43 10.94
CA ILE A 373 -12.58 -5.59 10.27
C ILE A 373 -11.18 -5.31 9.70
N GLN A 374 -10.92 -4.07 9.31
CA GLN A 374 -9.63 -3.66 8.75
C GLN A 374 -8.52 -3.56 9.80
N THR A 375 -8.85 -3.53 11.10
CA THR A 375 -7.90 -3.29 12.19
C THR A 375 -7.96 -4.30 13.33
N MET A 376 -8.85 -5.29 13.26
CA MET A 376 -8.92 -6.39 14.22
C MET A 376 -9.60 -7.63 13.63
N HIS A 377 -9.28 -8.80 14.20
CA HIS A 377 -9.75 -10.11 13.75
C HIS A 377 -11.27 -10.30 13.99
N PRO A 378 -12.00 -11.09 13.18
CA PRO A 378 -13.40 -11.44 13.46
C PRO A 378 -13.67 -12.03 14.86
N SER A 379 -12.68 -12.67 15.48
CA SER A 379 -12.80 -13.23 16.84
C SER A 379 -12.52 -12.22 17.97
N ASP A 380 -12.19 -10.97 17.65
CA ASP A 380 -11.87 -9.96 18.66
C ASP A 380 -13.09 -9.67 19.52
N SER A 381 -12.91 -9.58 20.84
CA SER A 381 -13.99 -9.34 21.80
C SER A 381 -14.68 -7.97 21.61
N ARG A 382 -14.06 -7.05 20.87
CA ARG A 382 -14.61 -5.74 20.52
C ARG A 382 -15.54 -5.78 19.29
N MET A 383 -15.60 -6.89 18.56
CA MET A 383 -16.57 -7.08 17.48
C MET A 383 -18.00 -7.13 18.06
N GLY A 384 -18.95 -6.56 17.32
CA GLY A 384 -20.37 -6.80 17.56
C GLY A 384 -20.71 -8.27 17.26
N ASN A 385 -21.78 -8.78 17.88
CA ASN A 385 -22.20 -10.16 17.71
C ASN A 385 -22.52 -10.49 16.24
N TRP A 386 -21.73 -11.37 15.62
CA TRP A 386 -21.84 -11.73 14.20
C TRP A 386 -23.17 -12.36 13.80
N GLY A 387 -23.92 -12.92 14.75
CA GLY A 387 -25.21 -13.56 14.50
C GLY A 387 -25.27 -15.02 14.93
N PRO A 388 -26.21 -15.82 14.38
CA PRO A 388 -27.17 -15.49 13.32
C PRO A 388 -28.07 -14.28 13.63
N ILE A 389 -28.44 -13.51 12.61
CA ILE A 389 -29.27 -12.31 12.76
C ILE A 389 -30.57 -12.40 11.96
N THR A 390 -31.61 -11.71 12.46
CA THR A 390 -32.84 -11.44 11.71
C THR A 390 -32.90 -9.94 11.41
N TYR A 391 -32.81 -9.59 10.13
CA TYR A 391 -32.94 -8.23 9.64
C TYR A 391 -34.38 -7.99 9.17
N THR A 392 -35.05 -6.96 9.68
CA THR A 392 -36.43 -6.62 9.29
C THR A 392 -36.44 -5.35 8.45
N ILE A 393 -36.85 -5.47 7.18
CA ILE A 393 -36.97 -4.34 6.25
C ILE A 393 -37.93 -3.30 6.81
N GLY A 394 -37.48 -2.04 6.86
CA GLY A 394 -38.24 -0.91 7.42
C GLY A 394 -38.13 -0.76 8.94
N SER A 395 -37.34 -1.58 9.63
CA SER A 395 -37.11 -1.46 11.08
C SER A 395 -35.64 -1.61 11.49
N SER A 396 -34.92 -2.58 10.93
CA SER A 396 -33.49 -2.78 11.21
C SER A 396 -32.63 -1.71 10.52
N SER A 397 -31.59 -1.24 11.19
CA SER A 397 -30.56 -0.39 10.57
C SER A 397 -29.59 -1.24 9.74
N ALA A 398 -29.03 -0.71 8.65
CA ALA A 398 -28.01 -1.42 7.85
C ALA A 398 -26.82 -1.91 8.70
N SER A 399 -26.45 -1.14 9.74
CA SER A 399 -25.41 -1.48 10.72
C SER A 399 -25.71 -2.69 11.60
N SER A 400 -26.91 -3.27 11.52
CA SER A 400 -27.25 -4.56 12.15
C SER A 400 -27.10 -5.76 11.23
N PHE A 401 -26.92 -5.55 9.92
CA PHE A 401 -26.69 -6.62 8.95
C PHE A 401 -25.19 -6.95 8.90
N PRO A 402 -24.77 -8.23 9.01
CA PRO A 402 -23.37 -8.62 9.11
C PRO A 402 -22.64 -8.33 7.79
N MET A 403 -21.48 -7.70 7.88
CA MET A 403 -20.65 -7.46 6.69
C MET A 403 -20.19 -8.74 5.98
N ALA A 404 -20.15 -9.86 6.70
CA ALA A 404 -19.69 -11.15 6.22
C ALA A 404 -20.54 -12.29 6.77
N GLN A 405 -20.73 -13.33 5.97
CA GLN A 405 -21.35 -14.58 6.40
C GLN A 405 -20.33 -15.71 6.36
N PHE A 406 -20.14 -16.37 7.50
CA PHE A 406 -19.29 -17.53 7.64
C PHE A 406 -20.17 -18.76 7.88
N LYS A 407 -19.98 -19.81 7.07
CA LYS A 407 -20.78 -21.04 7.13
C LYS A 407 -20.83 -21.65 8.55
N GLY A 408 -19.73 -21.59 9.29
CA GLY A 408 -19.60 -22.17 10.63
C GLY A 408 -19.83 -21.20 11.79
N VAL A 409 -20.22 -19.94 11.55
CA VAL A 409 -20.35 -18.94 12.63
C VAL A 409 -21.76 -18.35 12.70
N ASN A 410 -22.21 -17.67 11.64
CA ASN A 410 -23.45 -16.86 11.67
C ASN A 410 -24.45 -17.21 10.57
N ASN A 411 -24.31 -18.39 9.96
CA ASN A 411 -25.21 -18.86 8.91
C ASN A 411 -26.49 -19.49 9.51
N PRO A 412 -27.71 -19.13 9.05
CA PRO A 412 -28.03 -18.14 8.03
C PRO A 412 -28.30 -16.74 8.61
N THR A 413 -28.17 -15.71 7.76
CA THR A 413 -28.85 -14.43 8.00
C THR A 413 -30.27 -14.51 7.46
N THR A 414 -31.25 -14.13 8.28
CA THR A 414 -32.67 -14.11 7.88
C THR A 414 -33.11 -12.67 7.57
N ILE A 415 -33.76 -12.47 6.42
CA ILE A 415 -34.39 -11.19 6.08
C ILE A 415 -35.91 -11.35 6.18
N LYS A 416 -36.55 -10.51 6.99
CA LYS A 416 -38.01 -10.38 7.09
C LYS A 416 -38.46 -9.14 6.33
N TRP A 417 -39.46 -9.31 5.49
CA TRP A 417 -40.06 -8.24 4.71
C TRP A 417 -41.54 -8.51 4.52
N THR A 418 -42.36 -7.48 4.71
CA THR A 418 -43.80 -7.53 4.42
C THR A 418 -44.03 -6.92 3.03
N ALA A 419 -44.46 -7.74 2.08
CA ALA A 419 -44.78 -7.30 0.73
C ALA A 419 -46.18 -6.67 0.67
N SER A 420 -46.32 -5.55 -0.04
CA SER A 420 -47.63 -5.06 -0.50
C SER A 420 -48.14 -5.93 -1.67
N SER A 421 -49.44 -5.83 -1.97
CA SER A 421 -50.04 -6.52 -3.13
C SER A 421 -49.34 -6.18 -4.45
N SER A 422 -48.93 -4.92 -4.65
CA SER A 422 -48.17 -4.47 -5.83
C SER A 422 -46.75 -5.03 -5.90
N GLN A 423 -46.23 -5.56 -4.79
CA GLN A 423 -44.89 -6.14 -4.71
C GLN A 423 -44.88 -7.67 -4.93
N ILE A 424 -46.05 -8.29 -5.09
CA ILE A 424 -46.21 -9.72 -5.43
C ILE A 424 -45.97 -9.97 -6.93
N GLY A 425 -45.34 -11.09 -7.27
CA GLY A 425 -45.06 -11.53 -8.64
C GLY A 425 -43.59 -11.91 -8.84
N ALA A 426 -43.17 -12.02 -10.10
CA ALA A 426 -41.77 -12.32 -10.43
C ALA A 426 -40.84 -11.19 -9.96
N ARG A 427 -39.81 -11.54 -9.19
CA ARG A 427 -38.84 -10.58 -8.63
C ARG A 427 -37.42 -11.12 -8.77
N THR A 428 -36.44 -10.23 -8.62
CA THR A 428 -35.02 -10.58 -8.58
C THR A 428 -34.46 -10.14 -7.24
N LEU A 429 -33.81 -11.06 -6.52
CA LEU A 429 -32.94 -10.71 -5.40
C LEU A 429 -31.50 -10.66 -5.92
N ARG A 430 -30.85 -9.51 -5.77
CA ARG A 430 -29.45 -9.33 -6.14
C ARG A 430 -28.59 -9.22 -4.88
N ILE A 431 -27.66 -10.14 -4.71
CA ILE A 431 -26.66 -10.13 -3.64
C ILE A 431 -25.33 -9.78 -4.29
N ARG A 432 -24.75 -8.62 -3.94
CA ARG A 432 -23.41 -8.24 -4.36
C ARG A 432 -22.45 -8.55 -3.22
N THR A 433 -21.34 -9.19 -3.55
CA THR A 433 -20.27 -9.53 -2.61
C THR A 433 -19.00 -8.85 -3.05
N THR A 434 -18.12 -8.55 -2.11
CA THR A 434 -16.80 -7.96 -2.37
C THR A 434 -15.70 -9.03 -2.43
N GLU A 435 -15.82 -10.05 -1.59
CA GLU A 435 -14.82 -11.10 -1.40
C GLU A 435 -15.49 -12.45 -1.14
N ALA A 436 -14.78 -13.54 -1.46
CA ALA A 436 -15.14 -14.90 -1.07
C ALA A 436 -13.90 -15.65 -0.58
N PHE A 437 -14.07 -16.47 0.46
CA PHE A 437 -13.03 -17.35 1.00
C PHE A 437 -13.49 -18.81 0.96
N VAL A 438 -12.58 -19.72 0.55
CA VAL A 438 -12.82 -21.17 0.46
C VAL A 438 -14.10 -21.50 -0.32
N GLY A 439 -14.32 -20.75 -1.40
CA GLY A 439 -15.48 -20.91 -2.29
C GLY A 439 -16.82 -20.56 -1.64
N GLY A 440 -16.89 -19.75 -0.58
CA GLY A 440 -18.15 -19.26 -0.03
C GLY A 440 -18.98 -18.50 -1.08
N ARG A 441 -20.28 -18.86 -1.20
CA ARG A 441 -21.24 -18.17 -2.10
C ARG A 441 -22.67 -18.30 -1.58
N PRO A 442 -23.53 -17.29 -1.80
CA PRO A 442 -24.89 -17.30 -1.27
C PRO A 442 -25.81 -18.25 -2.05
N GLN A 443 -26.55 -19.09 -1.32
CA GLN A 443 -27.76 -19.76 -1.80
C GLN A 443 -28.91 -19.24 -0.93
N ILE A 444 -30.06 -18.96 -1.54
CA ILE A 444 -31.19 -18.35 -0.84
C ILE A 444 -32.39 -19.27 -0.79
N THR A 445 -33.17 -19.14 0.27
CA THR A 445 -34.53 -19.66 0.37
C THR A 445 -35.46 -18.48 0.62
N VAL A 446 -36.48 -18.34 -0.22
CA VAL A 446 -37.54 -17.33 -0.12
C VAL A 446 -38.85 -18.08 0.11
N ASN A 447 -39.39 -18.00 1.33
CA ASN A 447 -40.52 -18.80 1.77
C ASN A 447 -40.24 -20.31 1.57
N SER A 448 -41.00 -20.99 0.71
CA SER A 448 -40.82 -22.41 0.38
C SER A 448 -40.00 -22.65 -0.89
N TRP A 449 -39.53 -21.59 -1.56
CA TRP A 449 -38.71 -21.70 -2.77
C TRP A 449 -37.22 -21.56 -2.43
N THR A 450 -36.39 -22.43 -2.99
CA THR A 450 -34.93 -22.36 -2.82
C THR A 450 -34.30 -22.15 -4.20
N SER A 451 -33.33 -21.24 -4.27
CA SER A 451 -32.57 -21.02 -5.51
C SER A 451 -31.68 -22.21 -5.82
N ASN A 452 -31.31 -22.34 -7.10
CA ASN A 452 -30.16 -23.17 -7.45
C ASN A 452 -28.92 -22.70 -6.67
N ALA A 453 -28.05 -23.64 -6.32
CA ALA A 453 -26.73 -23.30 -5.79
C ALA A 453 -25.91 -22.67 -6.92
N PRO A 454 -25.28 -21.48 -6.72
CA PRO A 454 -24.42 -20.91 -7.73
C PRO A 454 -23.25 -21.85 -8.06
N SER A 455 -22.90 -21.93 -9.35
CA SER A 455 -21.67 -22.60 -9.77
C SER A 455 -20.47 -21.94 -9.11
N GLY A 456 -19.48 -22.73 -8.70
CA GLY A 456 -18.21 -22.17 -8.24
C GLY A 456 -17.57 -21.36 -9.36
N MET A 457 -17.11 -20.15 -9.06
CA MET A 457 -16.15 -19.48 -9.93
C MET A 457 -14.78 -20.04 -9.55
N GLY A 458 -14.03 -20.53 -10.54
CA GLY A 458 -12.60 -20.76 -10.33
C GLY A 458 -11.98 -19.40 -10.05
N LEU A 459 -11.50 -19.19 -8.83
CA LEU A 459 -10.61 -18.08 -8.52
C LEU A 459 -9.19 -18.52 -8.85
#